data_AF-A0A832Y347-F1
#
_entry.id   AF-A0A832Y347-F1
#
_cell.length_a   1.000
_cell.length_b   1.000
_cell.length_c   1.000
_cell.angle_alpha   90.00
_cell.angle_beta   90.00
_cell.angle_gamma   90.00
#
_symmetry.space_group_name_H-M   'P 1'
#
loop_
_entity.id
_entity.type
_entity.pdbx_description
1 polymer ?
#
loop_
_entity_poly.entity_id
_entity_poly.type
_entity_poly.pdbx_seq_one_letter_code
_entity_poly.pdbx_strand_id
1 'polypeptide(L)'
;MTPRPAVIDTVIPITFLHLTLKPGGSITQQLESGINGMVYCFKGNLSIEGKPLHDGQLGILTDGDSIRLSVAEEAEIESEILLLAGPEIDEPIARYGPFVMNTEEEIHQAISDFNNGIFA
;
A
#
# COMPACT_ATOMS: atom_id res chain seq x y z
N MET A 1 -3.55 12.47 21.09
CA MET A 1 -4.36 12.86 19.91
C MET A 1 -5.10 11.61 19.50
N THR A 2 -6.42 11.55 19.65
CA THR A 2 -7.21 10.36 19.31
C THR A 2 -7.23 10.24 17.78
N PRO A 3 -6.87 9.10 17.19
CA PRO A 3 -6.90 8.93 15.74
C PRO A 3 -8.34 9.14 15.25
N ARG A 4 -8.48 10.02 14.26
CA ARG A 4 -9.77 10.23 13.60
C ARG A 4 -9.96 9.07 12.63
N PRO A 5 -11.10 8.36 12.65
CA PRO A 5 -11.34 7.30 11.67
C PRO A 5 -11.29 7.90 10.26
N ALA A 6 -10.76 7.11 9.32
CA ALA A 6 -10.79 7.48 7.91
C ALA A 6 -12.25 7.68 7.46
N VAL A 7 -12.49 8.64 6.59
CA VAL A 7 -13.83 8.92 6.03
C VAL A 7 -14.18 7.95 4.89
N ILE A 8 -13.22 7.11 4.49
CA ILE A 8 -13.34 6.19 3.36
C ILE A 8 -13.74 4.82 3.89
N ASP A 9 -14.90 4.35 3.45
CA ASP A 9 -15.33 2.97 3.65
C ASP A 9 -14.68 2.07 2.59
N THR A 10 -14.05 0.99 3.04
CA THR A 10 -13.35 0.04 2.17
C THR A 10 -14.09 -1.29 2.19
N VAL A 11 -14.23 -1.94 1.04
CA VAL A 11 -14.89 -3.25 0.93
C VAL A 11 -14.04 -4.33 1.58
N ILE A 12 -12.72 -4.26 1.35
CA ILE A 12 -11.71 -5.06 2.03
C ILE A 12 -10.97 -4.13 2.98
N PRO A 13 -10.81 -4.49 4.27
CA PRO A 13 -10.17 -3.61 5.24
C PRO A 13 -8.70 -3.41 4.87
N ILE A 14 -8.35 -2.19 4.48
CA ILE A 14 -6.98 -1.82 4.12
C ILE A 14 -6.45 -0.69 5.00
N THR A 15 -5.14 -0.71 5.21
CA THR A 15 -4.37 0.46 5.67
C THR A 15 -3.81 1.18 4.45
N PHE A 16 -4.13 2.47 4.33
CA PHE A 16 -3.56 3.36 3.33
C PHE A 16 -3.03 4.59 4.05
N LEU A 17 -1.71 4.75 4.11
CA LEU A 17 -1.08 5.91 4.76
C LEU A 17 -0.08 6.55 3.81
N HIS A 18 -0.36 7.79 3.43
CA HIS A 18 0.62 8.67 2.80
C HIS A 18 1.27 9.53 3.88
N LEU A 19 2.57 9.35 4.10
CA LEU A 19 3.31 10.00 5.19
C LEU A 19 4.48 10.82 4.63
N THR A 20 4.71 11.97 5.26
CA THR A 20 5.93 12.77 5.09
C THR A 20 6.68 12.81 6.42
N LEU A 21 7.89 12.27 6.45
CA LEU A 21 8.77 12.27 7.62
C LEU A 21 9.93 13.24 7.40
N LYS A 22 10.01 14.26 8.25
CA LYS A 22 11.14 15.21 8.27
C LYS A 22 12.41 14.53 8.80
N PRO A 23 13.61 15.10 8.55
CA PRO A 23 14.85 14.66 9.19
C PRO A 23 14.68 14.52 10.72
N GLY A 24 15.16 13.41 11.28
CA GLY A 24 14.99 13.05 12.69
C GLY A 24 13.58 12.55 13.06
N GLY A 25 12.64 12.58 12.13
CA GLY A 25 11.27 12.10 12.30
C GLY A 25 11.20 10.58 12.35
N SER A 26 10.34 10.05 13.21
CA SER A 26 10.01 8.63 13.22
C SER A 26 8.57 8.39 13.62
N ILE A 27 8.03 7.27 13.16
CA ILE A 27 6.70 6.79 13.50
C ILE A 27 6.73 5.26 13.62
N THR A 28 5.99 4.74 14.60
CA THR A 28 5.66 3.32 14.68
C THR A 28 4.19 3.18 14.33
N GLN A 29 3.91 2.56 13.20
CA GLN A 29 2.55 2.24 12.78
C GLN A 29 2.20 0.83 13.25
N GLN A 30 1.11 0.69 13.99
CA GLN A 30 0.55 -0.61 14.35
C GLN A 30 -0.20 -1.18 13.14
N LEU A 31 -0.02 -2.47 12.87
CA LEU A 31 -0.67 -3.20 11.79
C LEU A 31 -1.34 -4.44 12.38
N GLU A 32 -2.44 -4.88 11.75
CA GLU A 32 -3.03 -6.16 12.13
C GLU A 32 -2.07 -7.30 11.77
N SER A 33 -2.02 -8.33 12.62
CA SER A 33 -1.15 -9.49 12.35
C SER A 33 -1.71 -10.32 11.20
N GLY A 34 -0.83 -10.86 10.35
CA GLY A 34 -1.19 -11.75 9.25
C GLY A 34 -1.77 -11.04 8.02
N ILE A 35 -1.59 -9.72 7.89
CA ILE A 35 -1.94 -8.97 6.68
C ILE A 35 -0.70 -8.76 5.81
N ASN A 36 -0.90 -8.70 4.49
CA ASN A 36 0.15 -8.30 3.57
C ASN A 36 0.42 -6.82 3.68
N GLY A 37 1.68 -6.41 3.52
CA GLY A 37 2.07 -5.01 3.62
C GLY A 37 3.24 -4.64 2.71
N MET A 38 3.26 -3.39 2.27
CA MET A 38 4.35 -2.82 1.48
C MET A 38 4.55 -1.33 1.79
N VAL A 39 5.79 -0.87 1.65
CA VAL A 39 6.15 0.55 1.75
C VAL A 39 6.80 0.97 0.44
N TYR A 40 6.30 2.03 -0.18
CA TYR A 40 6.91 2.65 -1.35
C TYR A 40 7.49 4.01 -0.98
N CYS A 41 8.73 4.28 -1.37
CA CYS A 41 9.39 5.57 -1.15
C CYS A 41 9.30 6.42 -2.41
N PHE A 42 8.54 7.52 -2.36
CA PHE A 42 8.42 8.47 -3.48
C PHE A 42 9.58 9.45 -3.55
N LYS A 43 10.22 9.72 -2.41
CA LYS A 43 11.25 10.74 -2.25
C LYS A 43 12.04 10.48 -0.98
N GLY A 44 13.35 10.70 -1.04
CA GLY A 44 14.21 10.71 0.14
C GLY A 44 14.78 9.33 0.49
N ASN A 45 15.19 9.19 1.76
CA ASN A 45 15.83 7.99 2.29
C ASN A 45 15.21 7.65 3.65
N LEU A 46 14.56 6.49 3.69
CA LEU A 46 13.86 5.95 4.83
C LEU A 46 14.68 4.79 5.43
N SER A 47 14.55 4.59 6.75
CA SER A 47 14.90 3.33 7.40
C SER A 47 13.62 2.64 7.89
N ILE A 48 13.45 1.38 7.50
CA ILE A 48 12.40 0.46 7.94
C ILE A 48 13.05 -0.58 8.83
N GLU A 49 12.76 -0.57 10.13
CA GLU A 49 13.38 -1.51 11.08
C GLU A 49 14.91 -1.61 10.97
N GLY A 50 15.57 -0.46 10.74
CA GLY A 50 17.02 -0.37 10.55
C GLY A 50 17.52 -0.72 9.14
N LYS A 51 16.66 -1.18 8.23
CA LYS A 51 17.00 -1.45 6.83
C LYS A 51 16.74 -0.21 5.96
N PRO A 52 17.66 0.19 5.08
CA PRO A 52 17.44 1.35 4.22
C PRO A 52 16.42 1.06 3.12
N LEU A 53 15.59 2.04 2.79
CA LEU A 53 14.74 2.10 1.61
C LEU A 53 14.89 3.48 0.96
N HIS A 54 15.34 3.49 -0.29
CA HIS A 54 15.67 4.71 -1.04
C HIS A 54 14.52 5.11 -1.96
N ASP A 55 14.59 6.34 -2.47
CA ASP A 55 13.72 6.87 -3.51
C ASP A 55 13.50 5.86 -4.66
N GLY A 56 12.23 5.67 -5.03
CA GLY A 56 11.78 4.77 -6.09
C GLY A 56 11.76 3.29 -5.69
N GLN A 57 12.11 2.95 -4.45
CA GLN A 57 12.12 1.55 -4.00
C GLN A 57 10.81 1.15 -3.33
N LEU A 58 10.47 -0.12 -3.54
CA LEU A 58 9.38 -0.82 -2.86
C LEU A 58 9.99 -1.81 -1.85
N GLY A 59 9.57 -1.70 -0.59
CA GLY A 59 9.83 -2.69 0.44
C GLY A 59 8.59 -3.55 0.67
N ILE A 60 8.74 -4.87 0.55
CA ILE A 60 7.70 -5.83 0.97
C ILE A 60 7.90 -6.13 2.45
N LEU A 61 6.82 -6.04 3.22
CA LEU A 61 6.84 -6.34 4.64
C LEU A 61 6.67 -7.83 4.86
N THR A 62 7.30 -8.32 5.92
CA THR A 62 7.10 -9.67 6.45
C THR A 62 6.19 -9.59 7.68
N ASP A 63 5.79 -10.75 8.20
CA ASP A 63 4.96 -10.85 9.39
C ASP A 63 5.48 -9.99 10.55
N GLY A 64 4.53 -9.27 11.16
CA GLY A 64 4.75 -8.37 12.29
C GLY A 64 3.43 -7.73 12.72
N ASP A 65 3.40 -7.14 13.90
CA ASP A 65 2.25 -6.38 14.44
C ASP A 65 2.47 -4.85 14.35
N SER A 66 3.67 -4.43 13.94
CA SER A 66 4.02 -3.03 13.81
C SER A 66 5.20 -2.84 12.85
N ILE A 67 5.35 -1.61 12.38
CA ILE A 67 6.46 -1.17 11.55
C ILE A 67 6.97 0.18 12.03
N ARG A 68 8.26 0.27 12.28
CA ARG A 68 8.98 1.49 12.59
C ARG A 68 9.64 2.06 11.35
N LEU A 69 9.23 3.28 11.04
CA LEU A 69 9.66 4.09 9.93
C LEU A 69 10.42 5.30 10.48
N SER A 70 11.62 5.57 9.96
CA SER A 70 12.42 6.70 10.44
C SER A 70 13.26 7.32 9.34
N VAL A 71 13.54 8.61 9.48
CA VAL A 71 14.46 9.36 8.64
C VAL A 71 15.62 9.82 9.53
N ALA A 72 16.85 9.64 9.05
CA ALA A 72 18.05 10.05 9.79
C ALA A 72 18.00 11.55 10.14
N GLU A 73 18.61 11.95 11.26
CA GLU A 73 18.61 13.36 11.68
C GLU A 73 19.46 14.23 10.74
N GLU A 74 20.54 13.65 10.24
CA GLU A 74 21.46 14.21 9.25
C GLU A 74 20.92 14.20 7.80
N ALA A 75 19.71 13.71 7.57
CA ALA A 75 19.13 13.70 6.23
C ALA A 75 18.91 15.14 5.72
N GLU A 76 19.32 15.39 4.47
CA GLU A 76 19.19 16.72 3.86
C GLU A 76 17.73 17.08 3.51
N ILE A 77 16.90 16.06 3.26
CA ILE A 77 15.51 16.20 2.84
C ILE A 77 14.60 15.26 3.64
N GLU A 78 13.32 15.61 3.68
CA GLU A 78 12.25 14.73 4.16
C GLU A 78 12.06 13.50 3.24
N SER A 79 11.48 12.44 3.80
CA SER A 79 11.03 11.30 3.01
C SER A 79 9.52 11.28 2.87
N GLU A 80 9.04 11.03 1.66
CA GLU A 80 7.62 10.91 1.32
C GLU A 80 7.34 9.46 0.92
N ILE A 81 6.42 8.82 1.61
CA ILE A 81 6.22 7.38 1.54
C ILE A 81 4.74 6.99 1.51
N LEU A 82 4.45 5.86 0.89
CA LEU A 82 3.16 5.20 0.93
C LEU A 82 3.28 3.87 1.67
N LEU A 83 2.54 3.69 2.75
CA LEU A 83 2.34 2.39 3.40
C LEU A 83 0.96 1.85 3.01
N LEU A 84 0.97 0.68 2.39
CA LEU A 84 -0.23 -0.09 2.04
C LEU A 84 -0.20 -1.40 2.82
N ALA A 85 -1.31 -1.77 3.44
CA ALA A 85 -1.48 -3.10 4.01
C ALA A 85 -2.93 -3.57 3.93
N GLY A 86 -3.15 -4.88 3.90
CA GLY A 86 -4.48 -5.47 3.82
C GLY A 86 -4.45 -6.99 3.83
N PRO A 87 -5.57 -7.65 4.15
CA PRO A 87 -5.65 -9.10 4.18
C PRO A 87 -5.48 -9.68 2.78
N GLU A 88 -5.10 -10.95 2.73
CA GLU A 88 -5.21 -11.74 1.52
C GLU A 88 -6.68 -11.93 1.15
N ILE A 89 -6.99 -11.70 -0.13
CA ILE A 89 -8.34 -11.95 -0.67
C ILE A 89 -8.55 -13.46 -0.88
N ASP A 90 -7.46 -14.20 -1.12
CA ASP A 90 -7.46 -15.65 -1.37
C ASP A 90 -8.40 -16.09 -2.52
N GLU A 91 -8.44 -15.27 -3.57
CA GLU A 91 -9.20 -15.54 -4.78
C GLU A 91 -8.29 -15.56 -6.02
N PRO A 92 -8.61 -16.37 -7.04
CA PRO A 92 -7.90 -16.33 -8.31
C PRO A 92 -7.95 -14.94 -8.96
N ILE A 93 -6.90 -14.60 -9.70
CA ILE A 93 -6.80 -13.32 -10.44
C ILE A 93 -6.62 -13.62 -11.92
N ALA A 94 -7.60 -13.22 -12.73
CA ALA A 94 -7.52 -13.12 -14.17
C ALA A 94 -7.46 -11.64 -14.56
N ARG A 95 -6.51 -11.24 -15.42
CA ARG A 95 -6.34 -9.85 -15.83
C ARG A 95 -6.16 -9.70 -17.34
N TYR A 96 -6.83 -8.71 -17.92
CA TYR A 96 -6.61 -8.31 -19.30
C TYR A 96 -6.87 -6.82 -19.49
N GLY A 97 -5.82 -6.06 -19.80
CA GLY A 97 -5.91 -4.61 -19.95
C GLY A 97 -6.45 -3.95 -18.67
N PRO A 98 -7.57 -3.19 -18.74
CA PRO A 98 -8.17 -2.53 -17.59
C PRO A 98 -9.05 -3.45 -16.72
N PHE A 99 -9.30 -4.69 -17.14
CA PHE A 99 -10.22 -5.61 -16.46
C PHE A 99 -9.45 -6.58 -15.56
N VAL A 100 -9.91 -6.72 -14.33
CA VAL A 100 -9.42 -7.68 -13.33
C VAL A 100 -10.64 -8.43 -12.79
N MET A 101 -10.68 -9.75 -13.00
CA MET A 101 -11.76 -10.66 -12.59
C MET A 101 -11.15 -11.92 -11.95
N ASN A 102 -11.96 -12.92 -11.64
CA ASN A 102 -11.47 -14.17 -11.05
C ASN A 102 -11.20 -15.27 -12.11
N THR A 103 -11.90 -15.23 -13.25
CA THR A 103 -11.81 -16.25 -14.32
C THR A 103 -11.61 -15.63 -15.73
N GLU A 104 -11.14 -16.44 -16.69
CA GLU A 104 -11.00 -16.01 -18.09
C GLU A 104 -12.36 -15.74 -18.75
N GLU A 105 -13.38 -16.53 -18.41
CA GLU A 105 -14.75 -16.36 -18.89
C GLU A 105 -15.33 -15.00 -18.49
N GLU A 106 -15.12 -14.59 -17.23
CA GLU A 106 -15.53 -13.28 -16.74
C GLU A 106 -14.79 -12.13 -17.46
N ILE A 107 -13.52 -12.32 -17.79
CA ILE A 107 -12.77 -11.35 -18.61
C ILE A 107 -13.39 -11.21 -20.00
N HIS A 108 -13.73 -12.31 -20.66
CA HIS A 108 -14.38 -12.27 -21.97
C HIS A 108 -15.76 -11.59 -21.91
N GLN A 109 -16.51 -11.84 -20.85
CA GLN A 109 -17.79 -11.17 -20.61
C GLN A 109 -17.59 -9.66 -20.45
N ALA A 110 -16.65 -9.23 -19.59
CA ALA A 110 -16.37 -7.81 -19.38
C ALA A 110 -15.94 -7.09 -20.68
N ILE A 111 -15.11 -7.73 -21.51
CA ILE A 111 -14.73 -7.15 -22.81
C ILE A 111 -15.96 -7.01 -23.73
N SER A 112 -16.82 -8.03 -23.78
CA SER A 112 -18.06 -8.00 -24.55
C SER A 112 -18.98 -6.87 -24.09
N ASP A 113 -19.20 -6.75 -22.79
CA ASP A 113 -20.04 -5.72 -22.18
C ASP A 113 -19.52 -4.31 -22.48
N PHE A 114 -18.19 -4.12 -22.41
CA PHE A 114 -17.56 -2.86 -22.79
C PHE A 114 -17.77 -2.53 -24.27
N ASN A 115 -17.51 -3.49 -25.17
CA ASN A 115 -17.68 -3.29 -26.62
C ASN A 115 -19.15 -3.02 -27.00
N ASN A 116 -20.09 -3.57 -26.25
CA ASN A 116 -21.53 -3.37 -26.44
C ASN A 116 -22.06 -2.09 -25.76
N GLY A 117 -21.21 -1.33 -25.05
CA GLY A 117 -21.58 -0.07 -24.40
C GLY A 117 -22.43 -0.23 -23.14
N ILE A 118 -22.33 -1.37 -22.44
CA ILE A 118 -23.11 -1.66 -21.23
C ILE A 118 -22.55 -0.92 -20.01
N PHE A 119 -21.24 -0.62 -19.97
CA PHE A 119 -20.59 0.15 -18.90
C PHE A 119 -20.71 1.68 -19.07
N ALA A 120 -21.88 2.17 -19.49
CA ALA A 120 -22.15 3.60 -19.67
C ALA A 120 -22.57 4.30 -18.37
#